data_AF-A0A3D0SP04-F1
#
_entry.id   AF-A0A3D0SP04-F1
#
_cell.length_a   1.000
_cell.length_b   1.000
_cell.length_c   1.000
_cell.angle_alpha   90.00
_cell.angle_beta   90.00
_cell.angle_gamma   90.00
#
_symmetry.space_group_name_H-M   'P 1'
#
loop_
_entity.id
_entity.type
_entity.pdbx_description
1 polymer ?
#
loop_
_entity_poly.entity_id
_entity_poly.type
_entity_poly.pdbx_seq_one_letter_code
_entity_poly.pdbx_strand_id
1 'polypeptide(L)'
;LNELEQTITRLRRQVTHLSTQAEARIQSRQDQDNKIHQQEFDPLELDRFTELQQLSRSLMEIADDLGNVGNTLGEHSREVTALLDQQGKVNKEIQQGLMRTGMVRFGSVIPRLRRVVRQAAQDLGKRAELLVGGEDAEVDRTVLDSMIAPLEHMLR
;
A
#
# COMPACT_ATOMS: atom_id res chain seq x y z
N LEU A 1 12.16 -3.85 4.58
CA LEU A 1 12.62 -5.12 3.96
C LEU A 1 14.12 -5.13 3.75
N ASN A 2 14.73 -4.13 3.09
CA ASN A 2 16.20 -4.05 2.93
C ASN A 2 17.00 -4.15 4.24
N GLU A 3 16.57 -3.49 5.32
CA GLU A 3 17.26 -3.59 6.62
C GLU A 3 17.18 -4.98 7.26
N LEU A 4 16.08 -5.70 7.02
CA LEU A 4 15.89 -7.08 7.48
C LEU A 4 16.84 -8.01 6.73
N GLU A 5 16.91 -7.90 5.39
CA GLU A 5 17.84 -8.66 4.55
C GLU A 5 19.30 -8.40 4.92
N GLN A 6 19.66 -7.13 5.17
CA GLN A 6 21.00 -6.75 5.61
C GLN A 6 21.33 -7.33 6.99
N THR A 7 20.34 -7.43 7.88
CA THR A 7 20.52 -7.99 9.22
C THR A 7 20.68 -9.51 9.18
N ILE A 8 19.87 -10.21 8.38
CA ILE A 8 19.98 -11.65 8.14
C ILE A 8 21.33 -11.99 7.50
N THR A 9 21.76 -11.20 6.51
CA THR A 9 23.06 -11.40 5.86
C THR A 9 24.22 -11.22 6.85
N ARG A 10 24.13 -10.24 7.76
CA ARG A 10 25.13 -10.06 8.82
C ARG A 10 25.13 -11.22 9.82
N LEU A 11 23.95 -11.69 10.23
CA LEU A 11 23.80 -12.84 11.12
C LEU A 11 24.44 -14.09 10.52
N ARG A 12 24.16 -14.42 9.26
CA ARG A 12 24.79 -15.55 8.56
C ARG A 12 26.30 -15.47 8.58
N ARG A 13 26.87 -14.30 8.23
CA ARG A 13 28.33 -14.10 8.26
C ARG A 13 28.93 -14.31 9.65
N GLN A 14 28.26 -13.83 10.71
CA GLN A 14 28.73 -14.01 12.09
C GLN A 14 28.70 -15.47 12.52
N VAL A 15 27.63 -16.20 12.19
CA VAL A 15 27.51 -17.64 12.51
C VAL A 15 28.58 -18.45 11.76
N THR A 16 28.80 -18.19 10.46
CA THR A 16 29.90 -18.83 9.70
C THR A 16 31.26 -18.53 10.33
N HIS A 17 31.51 -17.26 10.69
CA HIS A 17 32.78 -16.86 11.31
C HIS A 17 33.02 -17.59 12.64
N LEU A 18 32.00 -17.69 13.50
CA LEU A 18 32.09 -18.41 14.77
C LEU A 18 32.37 -19.91 14.56
N SER A 19 31.71 -20.56 13.61
CA SER A 19 31.98 -21.95 13.24
C SER A 19 33.42 -22.16 12.79
N THR A 20 33.90 -21.34 11.84
CA THR A 20 35.28 -21.47 11.34
C THR A 20 36.31 -21.19 12.42
N GLN A 21 36.06 -20.23 13.32
CA GLN A 21 36.94 -19.96 14.46
C GLN A 21 36.99 -21.12 15.46
N ALA A 22 35.85 -21.76 15.72
CA ALA A 22 35.77 -22.93 16.59
C ALA A 22 36.56 -24.12 16.00
N GLU A 23 36.40 -24.39 14.70
CA GLU A 23 37.13 -25.43 13.97
C GLU A 23 38.65 -25.18 13.95
N ALA A 24 39.07 -23.94 13.64
CA ALA A 24 40.48 -23.58 13.60
C ALA A 24 41.19 -23.74 14.96
N ARG A 25 40.48 -23.49 16.08
CA ARG A 25 41.02 -23.69 17.43
C ARG A 25 41.25 -25.18 17.76
N ILE A 26 40.39 -26.06 17.27
CA ILE A 26 40.52 -27.51 17.46
C ILE A 26 41.73 -28.03 16.71
N GLN A 27 41.84 -27.66 15.44
CA GLN A 27 42.92 -28.11 14.57
C GLN A 27 44.29 -27.63 15.10
N SER A 28 44.37 -26.38 15.57
CA SER A 28 45.58 -25.83 16.19
C SER A 28 46.00 -26.55 17.48
N ARG A 29 45.04 -26.98 18.32
CA ARG A 29 45.34 -27.78 19.53
C ARG A 29 45.78 -29.21 19.17
N GLN A 30 45.11 -29.86 18.23
CA GLN A 30 45.49 -31.20 17.74
C GLN A 30 46.91 -31.22 17.14
N ASP A 31 47.30 -30.16 16.43
CA ASP A 31 48.65 -30.01 15.87
C ASP A 31 49.75 -29.78 16.93
N GLN A 32 49.40 -29.21 18.10
CA GLN A 32 50.32 -29.02 19.23
C GLN A 32 50.47 -30.30 20.07
N ASP A 33 49.40 -31.07 20.28
CA ASP A 33 49.43 -32.33 21.05
C ASP A 33 50.21 -33.46 20.37
N ASN A 34 50.33 -33.45 19.04
CA ASN A 34 51.15 -34.42 18.31
C ASN A 34 52.67 -34.32 18.60
N LYS A 35 53.14 -33.27 19.29
CA LYS A 35 54.57 -33.07 19.62
C LYS A 35 54.94 -33.38 21.08
N ILE A 36 54.01 -33.45 22.01
CA ILE A 36 54.27 -33.68 23.44
C ILE A 36 53.13 -34.53 24.05
N HIS A 37 53.29 -35.86 24.07
CA HIS A 37 52.54 -36.83 24.90
C HIS A 37 51.03 -36.64 25.03
N GLN A 38 50.27 -37.53 24.36
CA GLN A 38 48.84 -37.87 24.56
C GLN A 38 48.15 -37.20 25.77
N GLN A 39 47.69 -35.96 25.62
CA GLN A 39 46.45 -35.53 26.26
C GLN A 39 45.33 -35.80 25.26
N GLU A 40 44.63 -36.90 25.48
CA GLU A 40 43.41 -37.24 24.75
C GLU A 40 42.39 -36.10 24.97
N PHE A 41 41.74 -35.63 23.90
CA PHE A 41 40.69 -34.62 23.98
C PHE A 41 39.62 -35.11 24.97
N ASP A 42 39.40 -34.38 26.07
CA ASP A 42 38.43 -34.81 27.09
C ASP A 42 37.03 -34.90 26.45
N PRO A 43 36.28 -36.00 26.65
CA PRO A 43 34.88 -36.13 26.25
C PRO A 43 34.02 -34.88 26.50
N LEU A 44 34.28 -34.13 27.58
CA LEU A 44 33.53 -32.90 27.89
C LEU A 44 33.86 -31.73 26.95
N GLU A 45 35.08 -31.66 26.39
CA GLU A 45 35.44 -30.68 25.36
C GLU A 45 34.82 -31.05 24.00
N LEU A 46 34.74 -32.35 23.68
CA LEU A 46 34.07 -32.84 22.46
C LEU A 46 32.57 -32.56 22.49
N ASP A 47 31.93 -32.73 23.66
CA ASP A 47 30.50 -32.48 23.85
C ASP A 47 30.16 -30.99 23.65
N ARG A 48 30.92 -30.09 24.31
CA ARG A 48 30.78 -28.63 24.14
C ARG A 48 30.96 -28.17 22.69
N PHE A 49 31.86 -28.79 21.95
CA PHE A 49 32.03 -28.48 20.54
C PHE A 49 30.85 -28.99 19.69
N THR A 50 30.40 -30.21 19.97
CA THR A 50 29.23 -30.80 19.29
C THR A 50 28.00 -29.92 19.50
N GLU A 51 27.77 -29.44 20.73
CA GLU A 51 26.71 -28.48 21.05
C GLU A 51 26.86 -27.16 20.26
N LEU A 52 28.08 -26.59 20.17
CA LEU A 52 28.32 -25.38 19.38
C LEU A 52 28.06 -25.57 17.89
N GLN A 53 28.45 -26.71 17.33
CA GLN A 53 28.20 -27.04 15.92
C GLN A 53 26.70 -27.22 15.65
N GLN A 54 25.98 -27.88 16.55
CA GLN A 54 24.53 -28.02 16.47
C GLN A 54 23.83 -26.66 16.54
N LEU A 55 24.26 -25.80 17.48
CA LEU A 55 23.70 -24.45 17.63
C LEU A 55 23.98 -23.59 16.39
N SER A 56 25.18 -23.65 15.82
CA SER A 56 25.54 -22.91 14.61
C SER A 56 24.69 -23.33 13.40
N ARG A 57 24.50 -24.64 13.23
CA ARG A 57 23.61 -25.18 12.19
C ARG A 57 22.17 -24.71 12.37
N SER A 58 21.65 -24.78 13.60
CA SER A 58 20.30 -24.29 13.91
C SER A 58 20.16 -22.78 13.67
N LEU A 59 21.18 -21.97 14.00
CA LEU A 59 21.18 -20.53 13.72
C LEU A 59 21.25 -20.21 12.22
N MET A 60 21.97 -21.02 11.43
CA MET A 60 21.97 -20.89 9.98
C MET A 60 20.60 -21.21 9.39
N GLU A 61 19.96 -22.29 9.83
CA GLU A 61 18.61 -22.67 9.41
C GLU A 61 17.59 -21.57 9.72
N ILE A 62 17.62 -21.02 10.94
CA ILE A 62 16.77 -19.89 11.32
C ILE A 62 17.06 -18.64 10.46
N ALA A 63 18.33 -18.38 10.13
CA ALA A 63 18.69 -17.28 9.24
C ALA A 63 18.26 -17.52 7.77
N ASP A 64 18.10 -18.78 7.36
CA ASP A 64 17.51 -19.16 6.09
C ASP A 64 16.00 -18.96 6.09
N ASP A 65 15.31 -19.44 7.13
CA ASP A 65 13.87 -19.24 7.31
C ASP A 65 13.50 -17.77 7.38
N LEU A 66 14.25 -16.95 8.13
CA LEU A 66 14.04 -15.50 8.18
C LEU A 66 14.22 -14.85 6.80
N GLY A 67 15.17 -15.35 6.00
CA GLY A 67 15.37 -14.89 4.62
C GLY A 67 14.15 -15.21 3.74
N ASN A 68 13.64 -16.43 3.84
CA ASN A 68 12.45 -16.87 3.11
C ASN A 68 11.21 -16.05 3.51
N VAL A 69 10.98 -15.84 4.82
CA VAL A 69 9.89 -14.98 5.32
C VAL A 69 10.01 -13.56 4.78
N GLY A 70 11.23 -13.00 4.77
CA GLY A 70 11.49 -11.68 4.20
C GLY A 70 11.09 -11.59 2.72
N ASN A 71 11.44 -12.60 1.92
CA ASN A 71 11.10 -12.68 0.51
C ASN A 71 9.57 -12.76 0.31
N THR A 72 8.89 -13.66 1.02
CA THR A 72 7.43 -13.81 0.94
C THR A 72 6.70 -12.52 1.34
N LEU A 73 7.15 -11.84 2.41
CA LEU A 73 6.60 -10.53 2.79
C LEU A 73 6.81 -9.48 1.70
N GLY A 74 7.97 -9.51 1.03
CA GLY A 74 8.25 -8.64 -0.11
C GLY A 74 7.32 -8.89 -1.30
N GLU A 75 7.03 -10.15 -1.60
CA GLU A 75 6.06 -10.52 -2.64
C GLU A 75 4.64 -10.06 -2.30
N HIS A 76 4.15 -10.37 -1.09
CA HIS A 76 2.83 -9.91 -0.64
C HIS A 76 2.71 -8.39 -0.58
N SER A 77 3.78 -7.67 -0.19
CA SER A 77 3.77 -6.21 -0.20
C SER A 77 3.58 -5.64 -1.62
N ARG A 78 4.23 -6.24 -2.63
CA ARG A 78 4.04 -5.85 -4.03
C ARG A 78 2.64 -6.18 -4.53
N GLU A 79 2.12 -7.36 -4.18
CA GLU A 79 0.75 -7.77 -4.52
C GLU A 79 -0.30 -6.84 -3.92
N VAL A 80 -0.18 -6.50 -2.63
CA VAL A 80 -1.06 -5.54 -1.95
C VAL A 80 -1.02 -4.18 -2.65
N THR A 81 0.17 -3.71 -3.04
CA THR A 81 0.31 -2.44 -3.77
C THR A 81 -0.43 -2.49 -5.11
N ALA A 82 -0.30 -3.58 -5.86
CA ALA A 82 -1.01 -3.77 -7.13
C ALA A 82 -2.53 -3.84 -6.94
N LEU A 83 -3.01 -4.51 -5.88
CA LEU A 83 -4.44 -4.58 -5.54
C LEU A 83 -4.99 -3.20 -5.16
N LEU A 84 -4.23 -2.38 -4.43
CA LEU A 84 -4.62 -1.01 -4.10
C LEU A 84 -4.75 -0.13 -5.35
N ASP A 85 -3.83 -0.26 -6.31
CA ASP A 85 -3.93 0.43 -7.60
C ASP A 85 -5.17 0.00 -8.39
N GLN A 86 -5.48 -1.30 -8.40
CA GLN A 86 -6.69 -1.82 -9.02
C GLN A 86 -7.96 -1.30 -8.32
N GLN A 87 -7.99 -1.30 -6.99
CA GLN A 87 -9.09 -0.73 -6.22
C GLN A 87 -9.29 0.75 -6.53
N GLY A 88 -8.20 1.51 -6.69
CA GLY A 88 -8.25 2.92 -7.09
C GLY A 88 -8.93 3.13 -8.45
N LYS A 89 -8.71 2.23 -9.42
CA LYS A 89 -9.39 2.27 -10.73
C LYS A 89 -10.88 1.97 -10.59
N VAL A 90 -11.23 0.90 -9.86
CA VAL A 90 -12.63 0.52 -9.60
C VAL A 90 -13.39 1.65 -8.89
N ASN A 91 -12.78 2.28 -7.88
CA ASN A 91 -13.40 3.41 -7.19
C ASN A 91 -13.68 4.59 -8.14
N LYS A 92 -12.76 4.89 -9.08
CA LYS A 92 -12.98 5.93 -10.10
C LYS A 92 -14.12 5.57 -11.04
N GLU A 93 -14.20 4.33 -11.48
CA GLU A 93 -15.30 3.84 -12.33
C GLU A 93 -16.65 3.93 -11.60
N ILE A 94 -16.71 3.51 -10.34
CA ILE A 94 -17.91 3.65 -9.51
C ILE A 94 -18.30 5.11 -9.35
N GLN A 95 -17.34 5.99 -9.04
CA GLN A 95 -17.58 7.43 -8.90
C GLN A 95 -18.15 8.03 -10.20
N GLN A 96 -17.58 7.67 -11.35
CA GLN A 96 -18.08 8.09 -12.67
C GLN A 96 -19.47 7.53 -12.96
N GLY A 97 -19.73 6.27 -12.60
CA GLY A 97 -21.04 5.64 -12.72
C GLY A 97 -22.10 6.34 -11.87
N LEU A 98 -21.77 6.68 -10.62
CA LEU A 98 -22.65 7.43 -9.72
C LEU A 98 -22.97 8.83 -10.26
N MET A 99 -21.98 9.55 -10.80
CA MET A 99 -22.22 10.83 -11.46
C MET A 99 -23.24 10.70 -12.61
N ARG A 100 -23.15 9.64 -13.43
CA ARG A 100 -24.11 9.39 -14.51
C ARG A 100 -25.53 9.15 -13.99
N THR A 101 -25.69 8.44 -12.87
CA THR A 101 -27.03 8.22 -12.28
C THR A 101 -27.65 9.47 -11.66
N GLY A 102 -26.83 10.48 -11.35
CA GLY A 102 -27.26 11.77 -10.79
C GLY A 102 -27.56 12.85 -11.83
N MET A 103 -27.46 12.55 -13.12
CA MET A 103 -27.72 13.53 -14.17
C MET A 103 -29.23 13.74 -14.39
N VAL A 104 -29.60 15.00 -14.53
CA VAL A 104 -30.98 15.44 -14.78
C VAL A 104 -30.98 16.45 -15.93
N ARG A 105 -32.05 16.45 -16.73
CA ARG A 105 -32.20 17.44 -17.82
C ARG A 105 -32.33 18.85 -17.25
N PHE A 106 -31.55 19.79 -17.77
CA PHE A 106 -31.63 21.22 -17.42
C PHE A 106 -33.04 21.77 -17.66
N GLY A 107 -33.74 21.26 -18.68
CA GLY A 107 -35.12 21.63 -18.99
C GLY A 107 -36.11 21.52 -17.82
N SER A 108 -35.81 20.70 -16.81
CA SER A 108 -36.64 20.54 -15.62
C SER A 108 -36.83 21.85 -14.81
N VAL A 109 -35.89 22.80 -14.85
CA VAL A 109 -35.99 24.07 -14.09
C VAL A 109 -36.61 25.23 -14.88
N ILE A 110 -36.73 25.10 -16.20
CA ILE A 110 -37.22 26.17 -17.09
C ILE A 110 -38.62 26.67 -16.72
N PRO A 111 -39.61 25.81 -16.39
CA PRO A 111 -40.93 26.29 -15.99
C PRO A 111 -40.88 27.21 -14.76
N ARG A 112 -39.98 26.94 -13.82
CA ARG A 112 -39.76 27.74 -12.61
C ARG A 112 -39.14 29.09 -12.95
N LEU A 113 -38.08 29.12 -13.75
CA LEU A 113 -37.44 30.38 -14.20
C LEU A 113 -38.42 31.26 -15.01
N ARG A 114 -39.23 30.65 -15.90
CA ARG A 114 -40.28 31.38 -16.63
C ARG A 114 -41.33 32.01 -15.71
N ARG A 115 -41.60 31.43 -14.53
CA ARG A 115 -42.50 32.06 -13.54
C ARG A 115 -41.84 33.28 -12.91
N VAL A 116 -40.56 33.20 -12.55
CA VAL A 116 -39.81 34.33 -11.97
C VAL A 116 -39.76 35.51 -12.94
N VAL A 117 -39.43 35.30 -14.21
CA VAL A 117 -39.40 36.36 -15.23
C VAL A 117 -40.77 37.00 -15.42
N ARG A 118 -41.85 36.20 -15.44
CA ARG A 118 -43.21 36.73 -15.57
C ARG A 118 -43.61 37.59 -14.38
N GLN A 119 -43.25 37.18 -13.16
CA GLN A 119 -43.52 37.97 -11.96
C GLN A 119 -42.78 39.30 -12.00
N ALA A 120 -41.46 39.27 -12.24
CA ALA A 120 -40.64 40.48 -12.32
C ALA A 120 -41.13 41.44 -13.43
N ALA A 121 -41.51 40.90 -14.58
CA ALA A 121 -42.07 41.67 -15.69
C ALA A 121 -43.39 42.37 -15.31
N GLN A 122 -44.28 41.67 -14.59
CA GLN A 122 -45.54 42.25 -14.09
C GLN A 122 -45.29 43.34 -13.06
N ASP A 123 -44.41 43.09 -12.09
CA ASP A 123 -44.08 44.03 -11.02
C ASP A 123 -43.49 45.34 -11.57
N LEU A 124 -42.73 45.26 -12.66
CA LEU A 124 -42.11 46.41 -13.33
C LEU A 124 -42.97 47.00 -14.46
N GLY A 125 -44.11 46.39 -14.79
CA GLY A 125 -44.95 46.80 -15.93
C GLY A 125 -44.25 46.68 -17.29
N LYS A 126 -43.25 45.81 -17.42
CA LYS A 126 -42.47 45.61 -18.66
C LYS A 126 -42.87 44.31 -19.35
N ARG A 127 -42.61 44.22 -20.66
CA ARG A 127 -42.72 42.98 -21.41
C ARG A 127 -41.34 42.32 -21.48
N ALA A 128 -41.23 41.08 -21.01
CA ALA A 128 -40.02 40.28 -21.05
C ALA A 128 -40.34 38.84 -21.45
N GLU A 129 -39.41 38.20 -22.15
CA GLU A 129 -39.48 36.80 -22.57
C GLU A 129 -38.21 36.07 -22.16
N LEU A 130 -38.33 34.82 -21.71
CA LEU A 130 -37.21 33.96 -21.37
C LEU A 130 -36.99 32.93 -22.48
N LEU A 131 -35.85 33.03 -23.16
CA LEU A 131 -35.38 32.06 -24.14
C LEU A 131 -34.26 31.23 -23.52
N VAL A 132 -34.38 29.90 -23.58
CA VAL A 132 -33.39 28.97 -23.05
C VAL A 132 -32.95 28.03 -24.17
N GLY A 133 -31.65 27.98 -24.43
CA GLY A 133 -31.05 27.00 -25.32
C GLY A 133 -30.52 25.80 -24.54
N GLY A 134 -30.52 24.61 -25.16
CA GLY A 134 -29.95 23.40 -24.57
C GLY A 134 -30.79 22.80 -23.44
N GLU A 135 -32.13 22.85 -23.54
CA GLU A 135 -33.03 22.28 -22.52
C GLU A 135 -32.80 20.77 -22.29
N ASP A 136 -32.33 20.06 -23.32
CA ASP A 136 -32.03 18.63 -23.27
C ASP A 136 -30.65 18.31 -22.64
N ALA A 137 -29.85 19.34 -22.33
CA ALA A 137 -28.55 19.13 -21.71
C ALA A 137 -28.70 18.47 -20.33
N GLU A 138 -27.93 17.41 -20.10
CA GLU A 138 -27.89 16.71 -18.83
C GLU A 138 -26.85 17.34 -17.90
N VAL A 139 -27.27 17.65 -16.67
CA VAL A 139 -26.46 18.33 -15.65
C VAL A 139 -26.56 17.54 -14.35
N ASP A 140 -25.48 17.51 -13.57
CA ASP A 140 -25.52 16.97 -12.22
C ASP A 140 -26.59 17.67 -11.36
N ARG A 141 -27.41 16.90 -10.65
CA ARG A 141 -28.51 17.43 -9.85
C ARG A 141 -28.06 18.43 -8.78
N THR A 142 -26.93 18.18 -8.11
CA THR A 142 -26.44 19.09 -7.06
C THR A 142 -25.93 20.41 -7.64
N VAL A 143 -25.32 20.36 -8.82
CA VAL A 143 -24.94 21.55 -9.58
C VAL A 143 -26.18 22.31 -10.02
N LEU A 144 -27.17 21.62 -10.58
CA LEU A 144 -28.42 22.25 -11.00
C LEU A 144 -29.13 22.93 -9.84
N ASP A 145 -29.29 22.22 -8.71
CA ASP A 145 -29.95 22.74 -7.51
C ASP A 145 -29.22 23.98 -6.95
N SER A 146 -27.88 23.99 -7.00
CA SER A 146 -27.07 25.13 -6.54
C SER A 146 -27.11 26.33 -7.49
N MET A 147 -27.33 26.10 -8.79
CA MET A 147 -27.48 27.15 -9.81
C MET A 147 -28.86 27.84 -9.79
N ILE A 148 -29.92 27.17 -9.30
CA ILE A 148 -31.28 27.71 -9.34
C ILE A 148 -31.37 29.05 -8.62
N ALA A 149 -30.90 29.14 -7.37
CA ALA A 149 -31.04 30.37 -6.58
C ALA A 149 -30.30 31.59 -7.20
N PRO A 150 -29.04 31.47 -7.67
CA PRO A 150 -28.38 32.52 -8.43
C PRO A 150 -29.12 32.93 -9.70
N LEU A 151 -29.63 31.97 -10.48
CA LEU A 151 -30.41 32.25 -11.69
C LEU A 151 -31.70 33.02 -11.35
N GLU A 152 -32.42 32.61 -10.30
CA GLU A 152 -33.61 33.33 -9.85
C GLU A 152 -33.28 34.75 -9.39
N HIS A 153 -32.14 34.95 -8.73
CA HIS A 153 -31.70 36.27 -8.29
C HIS A 153 -31.37 37.20 -9.47
N MET A 154 -30.72 36.68 -10.52
CA MET A 154 -30.44 37.47 -11.73
C MET A 154 -31.68 37.82 -12.55
N LEU A 155 -32.76 37.03 -12.43
CA LEU A 155 -34.00 37.22 -13.19
C LEU A 155 -35.04 38.10 -12.48
N ARG A 156 -34.92 38.31 -11.17
CA ARG A 156 -35.75 39.27 -10.41
C ARG A 156 -35.22 40.69 -10.58
#